data_AF-A0A1X1UK72-F1
#
_entry.id   AF-A0A1X1UK72-F1
#
_cell.length_a   1.000
_cell.length_b   1.000
_cell.length_c   1.000
_cell.angle_alpha   90.00
_cell.angle_beta   90.00
_cell.angle_gamma   90.00
#
_symmetry.space_group_name_H-M   'P 1'
#
loop_
_entity.id
_entity.type
_entity.pdbx_description
1 polymer ?
#
loop_
_entity_poly.entity_id
_entity_poly.type
_entity_poly.pdbx_seq_one_letter_code
_entity_poly.pdbx_strand_id
1 'polypeptide(L)'
;MKFGMWFGALVIAATIPLAPRAHAAPAPEVEYVYDVTVRRHYSFATPADAVNYGYGICDKVRHGAGYAQVMGDVKNDVRPNDEFAANYLVSYAVNLFCPDQLWQLRNSAANYVPPPQ
;
A
#
# COMPACT_ATOMS: atom_id res chain seq x y z
N MET A 1 -9.76 -73.73 -0.46
CA MET A 1 -8.94 -73.41 0.73
C MET A 1 -8.44 -71.96 0.52
N LYS A 2 -9.18 -70.91 0.93
CA LYS A 2 -9.01 -70.13 2.18
C LYS A 2 -7.54 -69.65 2.30
N PHE A 3 -7.13 -68.40 2.08
CA PHE A 3 -7.43 -67.09 2.69
C PHE A 3 -6.92 -66.02 1.67
N GLY A 4 -7.49 -64.83 1.42
CA GLY A 4 -8.19 -63.94 2.32
C GLY A 4 -7.21 -63.04 3.07
N MET A 5 -6.61 -62.02 2.43
CA MET A 5 -6.25 -60.77 3.11
C MET A 5 -5.97 -59.63 2.11
N TRP A 6 -6.96 -58.76 1.94
CA TRP A 6 -6.77 -57.42 1.40
C TRP A 6 -6.02 -56.58 2.45
N PHE A 7 -4.77 -56.19 2.16
CA PHE A 7 -4.14 -55.10 2.90
C PHE A 7 -4.50 -53.80 2.21
N GLY A 8 -5.59 -53.18 2.68
CA GLY A 8 -5.89 -51.79 2.37
C GLY A 8 -4.76 -50.92 2.88
N ALA A 9 -4.03 -50.27 1.96
CA ALA A 9 -3.06 -49.25 2.31
C ALA A 9 -3.82 -48.05 2.91
N LEU A 10 -3.74 -47.90 4.23
CA LEU A 10 -4.31 -46.76 4.93
C LEU A 10 -3.47 -45.52 4.60
N VAL A 11 -4.00 -44.65 3.74
CA VAL A 11 -3.40 -43.35 3.42
C VAL A 11 -3.58 -42.47 4.65
N ILE A 12 -2.50 -42.27 5.41
CA ILE A 12 -2.47 -41.26 6.48
C ILE A 12 -2.20 -39.92 5.79
N ALA A 13 -3.27 -39.19 5.47
CA ALA A 13 -3.18 -37.80 5.04
C ALA A 13 -2.74 -36.95 6.24
N ALA A 14 -1.45 -36.61 6.32
CA ALA A 14 -0.95 -35.68 7.31
C ALA A 14 -1.55 -34.28 7.03
N THR A 15 -2.47 -33.84 7.89
CA THR A 15 -2.96 -32.46 7.87
C THR A 15 -1.87 -31.55 8.41
N ILE A 16 -1.14 -30.87 7.53
CA ILE A 16 -0.23 -29.80 7.93
C ILE A 16 -1.10 -28.61 8.39
N PRO A 17 -1.03 -28.18 9.66
CA PRO A 17 -1.72 -26.96 10.07
C PRO A 17 -1.10 -25.77 9.33
N LEU A 18 -1.92 -25.01 8.59
CA LEU A 18 -1.49 -23.73 8.04
C LEU A 18 -1.15 -22.81 9.21
N ALA A 19 0.09 -22.31 9.25
CA ALA A 19 0.44 -21.22 10.15
C ALA A 19 -0.49 -20.01 9.86
N PRO A 20 -1.00 -19.31 10.88
CA PRO A 20 -1.71 -18.06 10.67
C PRO A 20 -0.81 -17.09 9.91
N ARG A 21 -1.36 -16.38 8.91
CA ARG A 21 -0.62 -15.33 8.22
C ARG A 21 -0.22 -14.26 9.23
N ALA A 22 1.08 -13.98 9.36
CA ALA A 22 1.53 -12.85 10.15
C ALA A 22 0.98 -11.56 9.52
N HIS A 23 0.01 -10.94 10.17
CA HIS A 23 -0.51 -9.63 9.80
C HIS A 23 -0.19 -8.65 10.92
N ALA A 24 1.01 -8.05 10.83
CA ALA A 24 1.30 -6.80 11.48
C ALA A 24 2.40 -6.09 10.68
N ALA A 25 2.03 -5.03 9.95
CA ALA A 25 2.87 -3.83 9.98
C ALA A 25 2.41 -3.10 11.25
N PRO A 26 3.14 -3.18 12.36
CA PRO A 26 2.64 -2.63 13.62
C PRO A 26 2.66 -1.11 13.50
N ALA A 27 1.46 -0.52 13.42
CA ALA A 27 1.22 0.92 13.32
C ALA A 27 1.61 1.56 11.96
N PRO A 28 0.81 1.37 10.90
CA PRO A 28 1.05 2.03 9.60
C PRO A 28 1.09 3.55 9.71
N GLU A 29 0.38 4.15 10.67
CA GLU A 29 0.44 5.58 10.94
C GLU A 29 1.82 6.03 11.44
N VAL A 30 2.46 5.22 12.29
CA VAL A 30 3.80 5.53 12.83
C VAL A 30 4.84 5.43 11.74
N GLU A 31 4.77 4.37 10.91
CA GLU A 31 5.65 4.19 9.76
C GLU A 31 5.48 5.36 8.77
N TYR A 32 4.24 5.70 8.41
CA TYR A 32 3.96 6.81 7.51
C TYR A 32 4.51 8.14 8.03
N VAL A 33 4.25 8.48 9.30
CA VAL A 33 4.79 9.70 9.93
C VAL A 33 6.32 9.68 9.89
N TYR A 34 6.94 8.57 10.24
CA TYR A 34 8.40 8.45 10.20
C TYR A 34 8.96 8.73 8.79
N ASP A 35 8.33 8.16 7.75
CA ASP A 35 8.79 8.29 6.37
C ASP A 35 8.63 9.71 5.80
N VAL A 36 7.61 10.45 6.22
CA VAL A 36 7.24 11.73 5.60
C VAL A 36 7.73 12.95 6.41
N THR A 37 7.82 12.88 7.73
CA THR A 37 7.96 14.10 8.57
C THR A 37 9.33 14.79 8.49
N VAL A 38 10.37 14.10 8.01
CA VAL A 38 11.74 14.66 7.93
C VAL A 38 12.06 15.35 6.59
N ARG A 39 11.11 15.40 5.65
CA ARG A 39 11.33 15.95 4.31
C ARG A 39 11.04 17.46 4.27
N ARG A 40 11.82 18.21 3.49
CA ARG A 40 11.71 19.68 3.39
C ARG A 40 10.61 20.19 2.46
N HIS A 41 10.06 19.32 1.62
CA HIS A 41 9.14 19.71 0.54
C HIS A 41 7.70 19.94 1.00
N TYR A 42 7.39 19.62 2.25
CA TYR A 42 6.07 19.79 2.84
C TYR A 42 6.24 19.84 4.36
N SER A 43 5.30 20.48 5.04
CA SER A 43 5.31 20.59 6.49
C SER A 43 3.89 20.36 6.99
N PHE A 44 3.72 19.30 7.77
CA PHE A 44 2.46 19.03 8.48
C PHE A 44 2.53 19.68 9.85
N ALA A 45 1.45 20.33 10.29
CA ALA A 45 1.43 21.02 11.58
C ALA A 45 1.55 20.03 12.75
N THR A 46 0.96 18.84 12.59
CA THR A 46 1.06 17.73 13.54
C THR A 46 1.24 16.39 12.82
N PRO A 47 1.71 15.33 13.51
CA PRO A 47 1.71 13.97 12.96
C PRO A 47 0.32 13.49 12.52
N ALA A 48 -0.74 13.91 13.22
CA ALA A 48 -2.11 13.58 12.87
C ALA A 48 -2.51 14.21 11.52
N ASP A 49 -2.05 15.44 11.22
CA ASP A 49 -2.30 16.07 9.92
C ASP A 49 -1.62 15.32 8.77
N ALA A 50 -0.41 14.78 9.01
CA ALA A 50 0.26 13.94 8.03
C ALA A 50 -0.56 12.67 7.74
N VAL A 51 -1.01 11.98 8.79
CA VAL A 51 -1.83 10.77 8.67
C VAL A 51 -3.15 11.07 7.96
N ASN A 52 -3.84 12.15 8.34
CA ASN A 52 -5.07 12.58 7.69
C ASN A 52 -4.85 12.91 6.21
N TYR A 53 -3.72 13.53 5.87
CA TYR A 53 -3.35 13.78 4.48
C TYR A 53 -3.16 12.47 3.70
N GLY A 54 -2.48 11.48 4.29
CA GLY A 54 -2.32 10.15 3.70
C GLY A 54 -3.66 9.43 3.46
N TYR A 55 -4.57 9.44 4.43
CA TYR A 55 -5.92 8.91 4.24
C TYR A 55 -6.71 9.69 3.18
N GLY A 56 -6.52 11.01 3.07
CA GLY A 56 -7.10 11.84 2.02
C GLY A 56 -6.64 11.42 0.61
N ILE A 57 -5.38 11.02 0.45
CA ILE A 57 -4.88 10.43 -0.81
C ILE A 57 -5.64 9.13 -1.10
N CYS A 58 -5.73 8.22 -0.13
CA CYS A 58 -6.48 6.97 -0.29
C CYS A 58 -7.96 7.20 -0.63
N ASP A 59 -8.59 8.23 -0.07
CA ASP A 59 -9.96 8.59 -0.42
C ASP A 59 -10.09 9.02 -1.89
N LYS A 60 -9.15 9.82 -2.42
CA LYS A 60 -9.15 10.18 -3.84
C LYS A 60 -9.05 8.94 -4.73
N VAL A 61 -8.14 8.02 -4.42
CA VAL A 61 -7.96 6.77 -5.17
C VAL A 61 -9.23 5.90 -5.08
N ARG A 62 -9.84 5.80 -3.91
CA ARG A 62 -11.11 5.08 -3.68
C ARG A 62 -12.26 5.59 -4.56
N HIS A 63 -12.29 6.90 -4.80
CA HIS A 63 -13.27 7.55 -5.67
C HIS A 63 -12.88 7.53 -7.16
N GLY A 64 -11.83 6.79 -7.53
CA GLY A 64 -11.45 6.55 -8.92
C GLY A 64 -10.45 7.55 -9.49
N ALA A 65 -9.84 8.42 -8.68
CA ALA A 65 -8.75 9.28 -9.16
C ALA A 65 -7.56 8.42 -9.62
N GLY A 66 -7.12 8.64 -10.87
CA GLY A 66 -5.94 7.99 -11.42
C GLY A 66 -4.64 8.63 -10.94
N TYR A 67 -3.51 7.93 -11.14
CA TYR A 67 -2.19 8.34 -10.67
C TYR A 67 -1.80 9.76 -11.09
N ALA A 68 -2.02 10.14 -12.36
CA ALA A 68 -1.70 11.48 -12.83
C ALA A 68 -2.48 12.60 -12.11
N GLN A 69 -3.76 12.36 -11.81
CA GLN A 69 -4.59 13.32 -11.08
C GLN A 69 -4.13 13.45 -9.62
N VAL A 70 -3.91 12.30 -8.94
CA VAL A 70 -3.41 12.29 -7.56
C VAL A 70 -2.05 12.98 -7.46
N MET A 71 -1.14 12.69 -8.39
CA MET A 71 0.17 13.35 -8.46
C MET A 71 0.04 14.86 -8.68
N GLY A 72 -0.81 15.29 -9.61
CA GLY A 72 -1.05 16.71 -9.87
C GLY A 72 -1.56 17.45 -8.64
N ASP A 73 -2.52 16.86 -7.92
CA ASP A 73 -3.05 17.42 -6.68
C ASP A 73 -1.97 17.53 -5.60
N VAL A 74 -1.27 16.42 -5.29
CA VAL A 74 -0.24 16.39 -4.24
C VAL A 74 0.90 17.35 -4.58
N LYS A 75 1.23 17.51 -5.87
CA LYS A 75 2.23 18.46 -6.32
C LYS A 75 1.89 19.92 -6.03
N ASN A 76 0.61 20.27 -5.95
CA ASN A 76 0.19 21.62 -5.56
C ASN A 76 0.40 21.88 -4.05
N ASP A 77 0.48 20.83 -3.25
CA ASP A 77 0.66 20.91 -1.80
C ASP A 77 2.14 20.85 -1.37
N VAL A 78 3.03 20.36 -2.23
CA VAL A 78 4.48 20.33 -1.99
C VAL A 78 5.19 21.59 -2.55
N ARG A 79 6.22 22.06 -1.84
CA ARG A 79 7.04 23.23 -2.21
C ARG A 79 8.54 22.94 -2.13
N PRO A 80 9.30 23.12 -3.22
CA PRO A 80 8.83 23.40 -4.59
C PRO A 80 7.94 22.26 -5.12
N ASN A 81 7.25 22.52 -6.23
CA ASN A 81 6.33 21.59 -6.92
C ASN A 81 7.12 20.39 -7.50
N ASP A 82 7.60 19.52 -6.61
CA ASP A 82 8.58 18.46 -6.87
C ASP A 82 7.89 17.10 -7.06
N GLU A 83 8.14 16.46 -8.21
CA GLU A 83 7.57 15.15 -8.55
C GLU A 83 8.00 14.05 -7.57
N PHE A 84 9.25 14.06 -7.14
CA PHE A 84 9.77 12.99 -6.29
C PHE A 84 9.14 13.03 -4.89
N ALA A 85 9.03 14.22 -4.30
CA ALA A 85 8.39 14.46 -3.02
C ALA A 85 6.90 14.08 -3.04
N ALA A 86 6.19 14.46 -4.11
CA ALA A 86 4.79 14.10 -4.28
C ALA A 86 4.61 12.58 -4.41
N ASN A 87 5.41 11.93 -5.27
CA ASN A 87 5.33 10.49 -5.45
C ASN A 87 5.66 9.73 -4.16
N TYR A 88 6.57 10.27 -3.34
CA TYR A 88 6.90 9.70 -2.05
C TYR A 88 5.69 9.68 -1.11
N LEU A 89 4.97 10.80 -0.97
CA LEU A 89 3.74 10.87 -0.18
C LEU A 89 2.68 9.86 -0.68
N VAL A 90 2.44 9.86 -1.99
CA VAL A 90 1.45 8.98 -2.62
C VAL A 90 1.79 7.50 -2.42
N SER A 91 3.04 7.13 -2.66
CA SER A 91 3.49 5.73 -2.59
C SER A 91 3.36 5.17 -1.17
N TYR A 92 3.80 5.92 -0.15
CA TYR A 92 3.70 5.48 1.24
C TYR A 92 2.26 5.47 1.74
N ALA A 93 1.45 6.48 1.38
CA ALA A 93 0.04 6.53 1.78
C ALA A 93 -0.71 5.30 1.24
N VAL A 94 -0.53 4.98 -0.04
CA VAL A 94 -1.28 3.89 -0.68
C VAL A 94 -0.75 2.52 -0.25
N ASN A 95 0.57 2.38 -0.07
CA ASN A 95 1.15 1.13 0.39
C ASN A 95 0.73 0.78 1.83
N LEU A 96 0.63 1.78 2.72
CA LEU A 96 0.37 1.56 4.14
C LEU A 96 -1.13 1.62 4.49
N PHE A 97 -1.88 2.59 3.95
CA PHE A 97 -3.26 2.85 4.38
C PHE A 97 -4.34 2.25 3.47
N CYS A 98 -4.04 2.01 2.19
CA CYS A 98 -5.01 1.44 1.25
C CYS A 98 -4.38 0.44 0.26
N PRO A 99 -3.72 -0.63 0.75
CA PRO A 99 -2.99 -1.58 -0.09
C PRO A 99 -3.88 -2.29 -1.13
N ASP A 100 -5.18 -2.45 -0.84
CA ASP A 100 -6.15 -3.03 -1.78
C ASP A 100 -6.32 -2.19 -3.07
N GLN A 101 -6.00 -0.90 -3.01
CA GLN A 101 -6.08 0.04 -4.14
C GLN A 101 -4.76 0.15 -4.91
N LEU A 102 -3.66 -0.37 -4.36
CA LEU A 102 -2.32 -0.22 -4.93
C LEU A 102 -2.26 -0.72 -6.38
N TRP A 103 -2.90 -1.86 -6.68
CA TRP A 103 -2.90 -2.40 -8.03
C TRP A 103 -3.62 -1.49 -9.03
N GLN A 104 -4.80 -0.99 -8.66
CA GLN A 104 -5.56 -0.06 -9.49
C GLN A 104 -4.75 1.21 -9.77
N LEU A 105 -4.14 1.79 -8.74
CA LEU A 105 -3.37 3.01 -8.88
C LEU A 105 -2.14 2.79 -9.79
N ARG A 106 -1.41 1.68 -9.61
CA ARG A 106 -0.26 1.32 -10.46
C ARG A 106 -0.66 1.13 -11.92
N ASN A 107 -1.80 0.50 -12.20
CA ASN A 107 -2.31 0.38 -13.56
C ASN A 107 -2.64 1.75 -14.16
N SER A 108 -3.21 2.67 -13.38
CA SER A 108 -3.51 4.03 -13.84
C SER A 108 -2.26 4.89 -14.09
N ALA A 109 -1.10 4.47 -13.58
CA ALA A 109 0.19 5.09 -13.85
C ALA A 109 0.82 4.60 -15.18
N ALA A 110 0.18 3.66 -15.89
CA ALA A 110 0.69 3.17 -17.16
C ALA A 110 0.88 4.33 -18.16
N ASN A 111 2.08 4.45 -18.70
CA ASN A 111 2.49 5.54 -19.60
C ASN A 111 2.50 6.94 -18.96
N TYR A 112 2.45 7.05 -17.62
CA TYR A 112 2.67 8.32 -16.96
C TYR A 112 4.07 8.84 -17.28
N VAL A 113 4.13 10.04 -17.84
CA VAL A 113 5.36 10.80 -18.06
C VAL A 113 5.28 12.02 -17.16
N PRO A 114 6.19 12.17 -16.18
CA PRO A 114 6.25 13.36 -15.36
C PRO A 114 6.45 14.61 -16.24
N PRO A 115 5.80 15.74 -15.94
CA PRO A 115 6.06 16.99 -16.62
C PRO A 115 7.53 17.43 -16.44
N PRO A 116 8.06 18.25 -17.36
CA PRO A 116 9.37 18.87 -17.19
C PRO A 116 9.44 19.66 -15.87
N GLN A 117 10.62 19.66 -15.25
CA GLN A 117 10.87 20.28 -13.94
C GLN A 117 11.45 21.68 -14.10
#